data_AF-A0AAX2TLJ1-F1
#
_entry.id   AF-A0AAX2TLJ1-F1
#
_cell.length_a   1.000
_cell.length_b   1.000
_cell.length_c   1.000
_cell.angle_alpha   90.00
_cell.angle_beta   90.00
_cell.angle_gamma   90.00
#
_symmetry.space_group_name_H-M   'P 1'
#
loop_
_entity.id
_entity.type
_entity.pdbx_description
1 polymer ?
#
loop_
_entity_poly.entity_id
_entity_poly.type
_entity_poly.pdbx_seq_one_letter_code
_entity_poly.pdbx_strand_id
1 'polypeptide(L)'
;MRDVFICDAVRTPIGRFGGSLAKVRTDDLAATPLKALKAKHPNLDWAAVDEVFFGCANQAGEDNRNVARMALLLAGLPDSIPGQTLNRLCASGLDAVGAAGRAIRAGEVDLAIAGGVESMTRAPFVQG
;
A
#
# COMPACT_ATOMS: atom_id res chain seq x y z
N MET A 1 0.93 0.01 26.95
CA MET A 1 0.98 0.30 25.50
C MET A 1 1.95 -0.68 24.87
N ARG A 2 1.57 -1.30 23.73
CA ARG A 2 2.48 -2.21 23.02
C ARG A 2 3.57 -1.39 22.31
N ASP A 3 4.78 -1.93 22.30
CA ASP A 3 5.84 -1.42 21.43
C ASP A 3 5.53 -1.82 19.99
N VAL A 4 5.90 -0.95 19.05
CA VAL A 4 5.62 -1.12 17.63
C VAL A 4 6.94 -1.05 16.89
N PHE A 5 7.19 -2.04 16.03
CA PHE A 5 8.45 -2.20 15.32
C PHE A 5 8.22 -2.23 13.81
N ILE A 6 9.17 -1.69 13.06
CA ILE A 6 9.26 -1.89 11.62
C ILE A 6 10.14 -3.13 11.39
N CYS A 7 9.54 -4.22 10.92
CA CYS A 7 10.25 -5.48 10.70
C CYS A 7 11.01 -5.50 9.36
N ASP A 8 10.47 -4.86 8.32
CA ASP A 8 11.08 -4.78 7.00
C ASP A 8 10.48 -3.62 6.19
N ALA A 9 11.14 -3.23 5.09
CA ALA A 9 10.66 -2.21 4.16
C ALA A 9 11.19 -2.45 2.74
N VAL A 10 10.31 -2.27 1.74
CA VAL A 10 10.66 -2.35 0.31
C VAL A 10 9.92 -1.26 -0.46
N ARG A 11 10.44 -0.88 -1.63
CA ARG A 11 9.80 0.06 -2.55
C ARG A 11 10.17 -0.24 -3.99
N THR A 12 9.38 0.28 -4.93
CA THR A 12 9.76 0.30 -6.34
C THR A 12 10.87 1.33 -6.60
N PRO A 13 11.56 1.27 -7.75
CA PRO A 13 12.22 2.43 -8.32
C PRO A 13 11.21 3.59 -8.50
N ILE A 14 11.71 4.83 -8.55
CA ILE A 14 10.88 6.00 -8.83
C ILE A 14 11.03 6.33 -10.31
N GLY A 15 9.94 6.19 -11.07
CA GLY A 15 9.89 6.56 -12.49
C GLY A 15 9.71 8.07 -12.66
N ARG A 16 10.32 8.64 -13.71
CA ARG A 16 9.98 10.00 -14.15
C ARG A 16 8.56 10.04 -14.72
N PHE A 17 7.92 11.20 -14.68
CA PHE A 17 6.65 11.44 -15.38
C PHE A 17 6.76 11.05 -16.87
N GLY A 18 5.84 10.23 -17.38
CA GLY A 18 5.91 9.70 -18.75
C GLY A 18 7.06 8.71 -19.00
N GLY A 19 7.77 8.28 -17.95
CA GLY A 19 8.98 7.47 -18.04
C GLY A 19 8.75 5.96 -17.97
N SER A 20 9.73 5.24 -17.41
CA SER A 20 9.80 3.77 -17.42
C SER A 20 8.61 3.05 -16.78
N LEU A 21 7.92 3.69 -15.83
CA LEU A 21 6.75 3.11 -15.15
C LEU A 21 5.41 3.59 -15.70
N ALA A 22 5.38 4.45 -16.73
CA ALA A 22 4.16 5.08 -17.24
C ALA A 22 3.08 4.09 -17.72
N LYS A 23 3.51 2.92 -18.18
CA LYS A 23 2.63 1.86 -18.71
C LYS A 23 2.15 0.88 -17.64
N VAL A 24 2.66 0.99 -16.41
CA VAL A 24 2.25 0.10 -15.31
C VAL A 24 0.97 0.67 -14.72
N ARG A 25 -0.09 -0.14 -14.66
CA ARG A 25 -1.32 0.25 -13.97
C ARG A 25 -1.05 0.52 -12.50
N THR A 26 -1.75 1.48 -11.90
CA THR A 26 -1.42 1.92 -10.54
C THR A 26 -1.64 0.82 -9.48
N ASP A 27 -2.67 -0.02 -9.64
CA ASP A 27 -2.93 -1.18 -8.78
C ASP A 27 -1.86 -2.27 -8.93
N ASP A 28 -1.36 -2.53 -10.15
CA ASP A 28 -0.20 -3.42 -10.38
C ASP A 28 1.10 -2.85 -9.78
N LEU A 29 1.30 -1.53 -9.87
CA LEU A 29 2.42 -0.84 -9.24
C LEU A 29 2.38 -1.00 -7.72
N ALA A 30 1.19 -0.88 -7.13
CA ALA A 30 0.93 -1.08 -5.71
C ALA A 30 1.17 -2.53 -5.25
N ALA A 31 0.81 -3.51 -6.08
CA ALA A 31 1.00 -4.93 -5.80
C ALA A 31 2.48 -5.36 -5.85
N THR A 32 3.32 -4.67 -6.63
CA THR A 32 4.74 -5.01 -6.82
C THR A 32 5.54 -5.11 -5.51
N PRO A 33 5.55 -4.09 -4.61
CA PRO A 33 6.24 -4.20 -3.34
C PRO A 33 5.65 -5.26 -2.41
N LEU A 34 4.34 -5.53 -2.45
CA LEU A 34 3.72 -6.59 -1.67
C LEU A 34 4.20 -7.98 -2.12
N LYS A 35 4.29 -8.22 -3.44
CA LYS A 35 4.86 -9.46 -4.01
C LYS A 35 6.33 -9.63 -3.61
N ALA A 36 7.11 -8.55 -3.65
CA ALA A 36 8.51 -8.57 -3.26
C ALA A 36 8.69 -8.89 -1.77
N LEU A 37 7.88 -8.29 -0.90
CA LEU A 37 7.89 -8.59 0.53
C LEU A 37 7.48 -10.05 0.80
N LYS A 38 6.45 -10.53 0.11
CA LYS A 38 6.02 -11.95 0.15
C LYS A 38 7.11 -12.92 -0.24
N ALA A 39 7.80 -12.66 -1.34
CA ALA A 39 8.90 -13.49 -1.81
C ALA A 39 10.11 -13.48 -0.86
N LYS A 40 10.35 -12.36 -0.16
CA LYS A 40 11.45 -12.22 0.80
C LYS A 40 11.21 -13.00 2.10
N HIS A 41 9.95 -13.23 2.48
CA HIS A 41 9.57 -13.97 3.69
C HIS A 41 8.71 -15.21 3.35
N PRO A 42 9.30 -16.27 2.76
CA PRO A 42 8.55 -17.45 2.32
C PRO A 42 7.97 -18.28 3.48
N ASN A 43 8.50 -18.12 4.69
CA ASN A 43 8.10 -18.86 5.88
C ASN A 43 7.13 -18.07 6.78
N LEU A 44 6.76 -16.84 6.40
CA LEU A 44 5.77 -16.06 7.14
C LEU A 44 4.37 -16.60 6.86
N ASP A 45 3.56 -16.75 7.90
CA ASP A 45 2.13 -16.95 7.72
C ASP A 45 1.49 -15.63 7.25
N TRP A 46 1.26 -15.54 5.94
CA TRP A 46 0.66 -14.35 5.34
C TRP A 46 -0.80 -14.15 5.71
N ALA A 47 -1.49 -15.17 6.25
CA ALA A 47 -2.84 -15.01 6.79
C ALA A 47 -2.85 -14.31 8.16
N ALA A 48 -1.70 -14.18 8.82
CA ALA A 48 -1.57 -13.45 10.07
C ALA A 48 -1.51 -11.92 9.89
N VAL A 49 -1.47 -11.41 8.65
CA VAL A 49 -1.57 -9.97 8.40
C VAL A 49 -3.02 -9.54 8.62
N ASP A 50 -3.24 -8.64 9.57
CA ASP A 50 -4.58 -8.19 9.94
C ASP A 50 -5.11 -7.11 9.01
N GLU A 51 -4.27 -6.21 8.49
CA GLU A 51 -4.69 -5.14 7.59
C GLU A 51 -3.55 -4.57 6.74
N VAL A 52 -3.90 -4.10 5.53
CA VAL A 52 -3.00 -3.34 4.63
C VAL A 52 -3.44 -1.89 4.52
N PHE A 53 -2.60 -0.95 4.99
CA PHE A 53 -2.83 0.49 4.94
C PHE A 53 -2.02 1.14 3.82
N PHE A 54 -2.65 1.65 2.77
CA PHE A 54 -1.96 2.40 1.71
C PHE A 54 -2.41 3.86 1.64
N GLY A 55 -1.42 4.76 1.61
CA GLY A 55 -1.64 6.14 1.20
C GLY A 55 -1.77 6.27 -0.31
N CYS A 56 -2.78 6.99 -0.79
CA CYS A 56 -2.93 7.37 -2.20
C CYS A 56 -3.65 8.73 -2.29
N ALA A 57 -3.06 9.70 -2.98
CA ALA A 57 -3.60 11.05 -3.04
C ALA A 57 -4.59 11.23 -4.19
N ASN A 58 -4.32 10.63 -5.35
CA ASN A 58 -5.15 10.78 -6.55
C ASN A 58 -6.52 10.08 -6.41
N GLN A 59 -6.54 8.79 -6.06
CA GLN A 59 -7.75 7.96 -5.89
C GLN A 59 -8.79 8.12 -7.02
N ALA A 60 -8.32 8.20 -8.26
CA ALA A 60 -9.13 8.41 -9.44
C ALA A 60 -8.63 7.56 -10.61
N GLY A 61 -9.57 6.97 -11.36
CA GLY A 61 -9.21 5.99 -12.39
C GLY A 61 -8.73 4.68 -11.78
N GLU A 62 -7.49 4.28 -12.05
CA GLU A 62 -6.99 2.92 -11.71
C GLU A 62 -6.66 2.71 -10.23
N ASP A 63 -6.43 3.78 -9.48
CA ASP A 63 -6.21 3.74 -8.03
C ASP A 63 -7.48 4.13 -7.24
N ASN A 64 -8.64 4.10 -7.89
CA ASN A 64 -9.94 4.29 -7.23
C ASN A 64 -10.38 3.03 -6.45
N ARG A 65 -11.50 3.16 -5.71
CA ARG A 65 -12.19 2.02 -5.07
C ARG A 65 -11.27 1.18 -4.17
N ASN A 66 -10.46 1.85 -3.37
CA ASN A 66 -9.57 1.25 -2.39
C ASN A 66 -8.41 0.46 -3.02
N VAL A 67 -7.40 1.18 -3.54
CA VAL A 67 -6.20 0.61 -4.15
C VAL A 67 -5.42 -0.31 -3.20
N ALA A 68 -5.47 -0.10 -1.88
CA ALA A 68 -4.89 -1.02 -0.90
C ALA A 68 -5.47 -2.44 -1.04
N ARG A 69 -6.81 -2.53 -1.13
CA ARG A 69 -7.53 -3.80 -1.31
C ARG A 69 -7.25 -4.42 -2.67
N MET A 70 -7.19 -3.61 -3.73
CA MET A 70 -6.86 -4.14 -5.06
C MET A 70 -5.42 -4.67 -5.12
N ALA A 71 -4.47 -3.94 -4.54
CA ALA A 71 -3.06 -4.29 -4.52
C ALA A 71 -2.79 -5.61 -3.79
N LEU A 72 -3.39 -5.83 -2.61
CA LEU A 72 -3.17 -7.05 -1.84
C LEU A 72 -3.71 -8.29 -2.58
N LEU A 73 -4.88 -8.17 -3.24
CA LEU A 73 -5.45 -9.25 -4.04
C LEU A 73 -4.58 -9.56 -5.27
N LEU A 74 -4.14 -8.53 -5.99
CA LEU A 74 -3.20 -8.68 -7.12
C LEU A 74 -1.84 -9.25 -6.70
N ALA A 75 -1.43 -9.04 -5.45
CA ALA A 75 -0.23 -9.61 -4.84
C ALA A 75 -0.42 -11.06 -4.35
N GLY A 76 -1.63 -11.60 -4.43
CA GLY A 76 -1.96 -12.95 -3.99
C GLY A 76 -1.88 -13.13 -2.48
N LEU A 77 -2.17 -12.08 -1.71
CA LEU A 77 -2.45 -12.21 -0.28
C LEU A 77 -3.86 -12.80 -0.08
N PRO A 78 -4.12 -13.49 1.04
CA PRO A 78 -5.45 -13.99 1.39
C PRO A 78 -6.55 -12.93 1.26
N ASP A 79 -7.69 -13.33 0.73
CA ASP A 79 -8.83 -12.44 0.51
C ASP A 79 -9.56 -12.05 1.81
N SER A 80 -9.29 -12.75 2.92
CA SER A 80 -9.73 -12.39 4.27
C SER A 80 -9.10 -11.10 4.81
N ILE A 81 -7.98 -10.66 4.23
CA ILE A 81 -7.20 -9.52 4.75
C ILE A 81 -7.82 -8.21 4.25
N PRO A 82 -8.35 -7.33 5.12
CA PRO A 82 -8.84 -6.04 4.72
C PRO A 82 -7.71 -5.14 4.19
N GLY A 83 -8.09 -4.20 3.34
CA GLY A 83 -7.21 -3.13 2.89
C GLY A 83 -7.89 -1.79 3.11
N GLN A 84 -7.14 -0.78 3.53
CA GLN A 84 -7.62 0.58 3.71
C GLN A 84 -6.75 1.54 2.90
N THR A 85 -7.40 2.33 2.03
CA THR A 85 -6.75 3.44 1.33
C THR A 85 -7.08 4.75 2.04
N LEU A 86 -6.08 5.57 2.32
CA LEU A 86 -6.24 6.85 3.00
C LEU A 86 -5.58 8.01 2.25
N ASN A 87 -6.18 9.18 2.39
CA ASN A 87 -5.74 10.42 1.75
C ASN A 87 -5.41 11.49 2.79
N ARG A 88 -4.14 11.85 2.87
CA ARG A 88 -3.62 13.06 3.52
C ARG A 88 -2.65 13.79 2.58
N LEU A 89 -3.01 13.88 1.30
CA LEU A 89 -2.20 14.48 0.24
C LEU A 89 -0.78 13.87 0.22
N CYS A 90 0.27 14.69 0.15
CA CYS A 90 1.66 14.25 0.18
C CYS A 90 2.04 13.43 1.43
N ALA A 91 1.29 13.57 2.53
CA ALA A 91 1.55 12.84 3.77
C ALA A 91 0.85 11.47 3.83
N SER A 92 0.08 11.07 2.82
CA SER A 92 -0.75 9.84 2.86
C SER A 92 0.06 8.58 3.18
N GLY A 93 1.23 8.41 2.57
CA GLY A 93 2.08 7.23 2.83
C GLY A 93 2.58 7.17 4.28
N LEU A 94 2.94 8.32 4.86
CA LEU A 94 3.38 8.38 6.25
C LEU A 94 2.20 8.25 7.23
N ASP A 95 1.04 8.81 6.89
CA ASP A 95 -0.17 8.61 7.70
C ASP A 95 -0.62 7.16 7.71
N ALA A 96 -0.37 6.39 6.64
CA ALA A 96 -0.63 4.95 6.63
C ALA A 96 0.27 4.19 7.61
N VAL A 97 1.56 4.54 7.67
CA VAL A 97 2.48 4.01 8.69
C VAL A 97 2.02 4.41 10.10
N GLY A 98 1.56 5.65 10.26
CA GLY A 98 1.00 6.14 11.52
C GLY A 98 -0.28 5.41 11.94
N ALA A 99 -1.18 5.12 10.99
CA ALA A 99 -2.43 4.40 11.22
C ALA A 99 -2.15 2.96 11.69
N ALA A 100 -1.31 2.23 10.96
CA ALA A 100 -0.86 0.89 11.35
C ALA A 100 -0.21 0.91 12.74
N GLY A 101 0.68 1.87 13.00
CA GLY A 101 1.35 1.99 14.28
C GLY A 101 0.41 2.31 15.44
N ARG A 102 -0.66 3.10 15.21
CA ARG A 102 -1.70 3.36 16.21
C ARG A 102 -2.54 2.10 16.47
N ALA A 103 -2.96 1.40 15.43
CA ALA A 103 -3.76 0.18 15.55
C ALA A 103 -3.02 -0.93 16.33
N ILE A 104 -1.72 -1.15 16.03
CA ILE A 104 -0.88 -2.10 16.78
C ILE A 104 -0.73 -1.67 18.24
N ARG A 105 -0.46 -0.38 18.48
CA ARG A 105 -0.27 0.15 19.84
C ARG A 105 -1.54 0.05 20.70
N ALA A 106 -2.70 0.21 20.06
CA ALA A 106 -4.03 0.05 20.67
C ALA A 106 -4.42 -1.41 20.90
N GLY A 107 -3.77 -2.34 20.18
CA GLY A 107 -4.06 -3.77 20.23
C GLY A 107 -5.24 -4.20 19.37
N GLU A 108 -5.58 -3.41 18.36
CA GLU A 108 -6.63 -3.70 17.37
C GLU A 108 -6.13 -4.66 16.28
N VAL A 109 -4.83 -4.62 16.00
CA VAL A 109 -4.12 -5.52 15.09
C VAL A 109 -2.77 -5.91 15.68
N ASP A 110 -2.20 -7.03 15.24
CA ASP A 110 -0.90 -7.53 15.67
C ASP A 110 0.16 -7.44 14.56
N LEU A 111 -0.24 -7.61 13.29
CA LEU A 111 0.64 -7.50 12.13
C LEU A 111 -0.04 -6.74 10.99
N ALA A 112 0.56 -5.63 10.56
CA ALA A 112 0.03 -4.80 9.49
C ALA A 112 1.09 -4.50 8.43
N ILE A 113 0.63 -4.26 7.19
CA ILE A 113 1.47 -3.72 6.12
C ILE A 113 1.07 -2.26 5.90
N ALA A 114 2.04 -1.35 5.88
CA ALA A 114 1.78 0.06 5.61
C ALA A 114 2.67 0.60 4.48
N GLY A 115 2.12 1.50 3.67
CA GLY A 115 2.84 2.09 2.55
C GLY A 115 1.97 3.03 1.74
N GLY A 116 2.16 3.03 0.43
CA GLY A 116 1.36 3.83 -0.48
C GLY A 116 1.74 3.64 -1.94
N VAL A 117 0.91 4.21 -2.81
CA VAL A 117 1.13 4.20 -4.25
C VAL A 117 0.65 5.51 -4.86
N GLU A 118 1.33 5.96 -5.90
CA GLU A 118 0.94 7.11 -6.69
C GLU A 118 1.42 6.93 -8.13
N SER A 119 0.57 7.27 -9.10
CA SER A 119 0.97 7.32 -10.52
C SER A 119 0.54 8.64 -11.13
N MET A 120 1.38 9.66 -10.96
CA MET A 120 1.14 10.99 -11.54
C MET A 120 0.99 10.96 -13.07
N THR A 121 1.59 9.98 -13.75
CA THR A 121 1.47 9.84 -15.21
C THR A 121 0.08 9.38 -15.64
N ARG A 122 -0.60 8.60 -14.80
CA ARG A 122 -1.89 7.97 -15.10
C ARG A 122 -3.05 8.62 -14.35
N ALA A 123 -2.76 9.51 -13.40
CA ALA A 123 -3.74 10.34 -12.72
C ALA A 123 -4.50 11.23 -13.71
N PRO A 124 -5.84 11.31 -13.63
CA PRO A 124 -6.61 12.24 -14.44
C PRO A 124 -6.24 13.69 -14.08
N PHE A 125 -6.00 14.52 -15.09
CA PHE A 125 -5.76 15.94 -14.90
C PHE A 125 -7.08 16.68 -14.71
N VAL A 126 -7.17 17.50 -13.66
CA VAL A 126 -8.20 18.55 -13.58
C VAL A 126 -7.77 19.65 -14.54
N GLN A 127 -8.37 19.67 -15.74
CA GLN A 127 -8.26 20.77 -16.68
C GLN A 127 -9.53 21.63 -16.53
N GLY A 128 -9.33 22.90 -16.20
CA GLY A 128 -10.38 23.92 -16.09
C GLY A 128 -10.38 24.85 -17.28
#